data_AF-A0A3M2BPA8-F1
#
_entry.id   AF-A0A3M2BPA8-F1
#
_cell.length_a   1.000
_cell.length_b   1.000
_cell.length_c   1.000
_cell.angle_alpha   90.00
_cell.angle_beta   90.00
_cell.angle_gamma   90.00
#
_symmetry.space_group_name_H-M   'P 1'
#
loop_
_entity.id
_entity.type
_entity.pdbx_description
1 polymer ?
#
loop_
_entity_poly.entity_id
_entity_poly.type
_entity_poly.pdbx_seq_one_letter_code
_entity_poly.pdbx_strand_id
1 'polypeptide(L)'
;MALPGRDAGVTLLGLSVLLVAPHLAAQGPPTPPTQDTTVLVFEREVFEYPEYARRNPFRPLLTTLDGGPRFERLQLMGIIYSDDPAKSVAVFAAGPADGGGG
;
A
#
# COMPACT_ATOMS: atom_id res chain seq x y z
N MET A 1 -14.61 44.20 63.00
CA MET A 1 -14.11 42.94 62.42
C MET A 1 -15.18 41.89 62.68
N ALA A 2 -16.04 41.64 61.70
CA ALA A 2 -17.36 41.05 61.91
C ALA A 2 -17.41 39.58 61.46
N LEU A 3 -17.93 38.72 62.35
CA LEU A 3 -18.67 37.51 62.01
C LEU A 3 -19.93 37.53 62.89
N PRO A 4 -21.11 37.42 62.27
CA PRO A 4 -22.01 36.30 62.57
C PRO A 4 -22.68 35.79 61.27
N GLY A 5 -23.18 34.57 61.14
CA GLY A 5 -23.79 33.71 62.13
C GLY A 5 -25.29 33.59 61.83
N ARG A 6 -25.62 32.55 61.04
CA ARG A 6 -26.86 31.74 61.02
C ARG A 6 -28.17 32.27 60.41
N ASP A 7 -28.97 31.26 60.07
CA ASP A 7 -30.44 31.24 59.91
C ASP A 7 -30.97 31.77 58.57
N ALA A 8 -32.03 31.27 57.93
CA ALA A 8 -32.90 30.09 58.08
C ALA A 8 -33.84 30.16 56.85
N GLY A 9 -34.38 29.02 56.42
CA GLY A 9 -35.42 28.96 55.39
C GLY A 9 -35.68 27.51 55.04
N VAL A 10 -36.30 26.72 55.92
CA VAL A 10 -37.75 26.62 56.14
C VAL A 10 -38.50 26.26 54.85
N THR A 11 -38.66 24.93 54.68
CA THR A 11 -39.91 24.22 54.38
C THR A 11 -40.94 24.90 53.47
N LEU A 12 -41.27 24.27 52.33
CA LEU A 12 -42.69 23.99 52.03
C LEU A 12 -42.89 22.87 51.00
N LEU A 13 -43.63 21.86 51.48
CA LEU A 13 -44.59 20.97 50.82
C LEU A 13 -44.38 20.48 49.37
N GLY A 14 -44.54 19.15 49.27
CA GLY A 14 -45.46 18.52 48.34
C GLY A 14 -44.75 17.45 47.50
N LEU A 15 -45.26 16.24 47.34
CA LEU A 15 -46.51 15.61 47.71
C LEU A 15 -46.29 14.13 47.39
N SER A 16 -46.52 13.24 48.35
CA SER A 16 -46.57 11.80 48.06
C SER A 16 -47.76 11.53 47.15
N VAL A 17 -47.52 11.11 45.91
CA VAL A 17 -48.55 10.51 45.04
C VAL A 17 -48.04 9.19 44.48
N LEU A 18 -48.54 8.14 45.12
CA LEU A 18 -49.15 6.95 44.49
C LEU A 18 -48.38 6.27 43.34
N LEU A 19 -47.79 5.11 43.66
CA LEU A 19 -47.58 4.04 42.70
C LEU A 19 -48.92 3.62 42.07
N VAL A 20 -49.08 3.83 40.77
CA VAL A 20 -49.89 2.98 39.88
C VAL A 20 -49.15 2.88 38.54
N ALA A 21 -48.70 1.68 38.20
CA ALA A 21 -47.93 1.39 37.00
C ALA A 21 -48.77 1.60 35.72
N PRO A 22 -48.28 2.33 34.69
CA PRO A 22 -48.79 2.15 33.35
C PRO A 22 -48.13 0.91 32.76
N HIS A 23 -48.93 0.16 32.01
CA HIS A 23 -48.60 -1.14 31.46
C HIS A 23 -47.19 -1.21 30.84
N LEU A 24 -46.49 -2.32 31.06
CA LEU A 24 -45.48 -2.78 30.12
C LEU A 24 -46.22 -3.68 29.13
N ALA A 25 -46.95 -3.09 28.19
CA ALA A 25 -47.27 -3.82 26.98
C ALA A 25 -45.95 -4.00 26.23
N ALA A 26 -45.43 -5.23 26.23
CA ALA A 26 -44.27 -5.57 25.41
C ALA A 26 -44.61 -5.22 23.95
N GLN A 27 -43.88 -4.26 23.38
CA GLN A 27 -43.92 -4.03 21.94
C GLN A 27 -43.41 -5.31 21.28
N GLY A 28 -44.25 -5.95 20.46
CA GLY A 28 -43.80 -7.04 19.60
C GLY A 28 -42.65 -6.56 18.71
N PRO A 29 -41.80 -7.47 18.22
CA PRO A 29 -40.67 -7.11 17.38
C PRO A 29 -41.14 -6.24 16.20
N PRO A 30 -40.38 -5.19 15.82
CA PRO A 30 -40.74 -4.38 14.67
C PRO A 30 -40.85 -5.28 13.42
N THR A 31 -41.91 -5.08 12.64
CA THR A 31 -42.08 -5.78 11.36
C THR A 31 -40.86 -5.49 10.48
N PRO A 32 -40.13 -6.51 9.99
CA PRO A 32 -38.96 -6.28 9.17
C PRO A 32 -39.36 -5.51 7.90
N PRO A 33 -38.54 -4.53 7.45
CA PRO A 33 -38.81 -3.83 6.21
C PRO A 33 -38.86 -4.83 5.05
N THR A 34 -39.82 -4.68 4.14
CA THR A 34 -39.88 -5.45 2.90
C THR A 34 -38.59 -5.18 2.12
N GLN A 35 -37.72 -6.18 2.02
CA GLN A 35 -36.49 -6.09 1.26
C GLN A 35 -36.84 -6.16 -0.22
N ASP A 36 -36.79 -5.04 -0.93
CA ASP A 36 -36.71 -5.05 -2.40
C ASP A 36 -35.40 -5.76 -2.77
N THR A 37 -35.53 -7.05 -3.02
CA THR A 37 -34.38 -7.94 -3.20
C THR A 37 -33.96 -7.87 -4.66
N THR A 38 -33.18 -6.86 -5.02
CA THR A 38 -32.55 -6.83 -6.35
C THR A 38 -31.63 -8.04 -6.46
N VAL A 39 -31.96 -8.99 -7.35
CA VAL A 39 -31.17 -10.20 -7.55
C VAL A 39 -29.86 -9.81 -8.24
N LEU A 40 -28.77 -9.77 -7.47
CA LEU A 40 -27.42 -9.55 -8.01
C LEU A 40 -26.95 -10.83 -8.68
N VAL A 41 -26.95 -10.85 -10.02
CA VAL A 41 -26.37 -11.93 -10.82
C VAL A 41 -24.92 -11.55 -11.11
N PHE A 42 -23.97 -12.34 -10.59
CA PHE A 42 -22.55 -12.20 -10.88
C PHE A 42 -22.12 -13.33 -11.81
N GLU A 43 -21.58 -12.99 -12.98
CA GLU A 43 -20.96 -13.95 -13.89
C GLU A 43 -19.46 -14.01 -13.64
N ARG A 44 -18.92 -15.24 -13.54
CA ARG A 44 -17.48 -15.44 -13.38
C ARG A 44 -16.82 -15.40 -14.75
N GLU A 45 -16.04 -14.36 -15.01
CA GLU A 45 -15.16 -14.33 -16.17
C GLU A 45 -14.06 -15.41 -16.02
N VAL A 46 -13.83 -16.18 -17.08
CA VAL A 46 -12.79 -17.22 -17.14
C VAL A 46 -11.86 -16.90 -18.29
N PHE A 47 -10.58 -16.69 -17.97
CA PHE A 47 -9.54 -16.49 -18.96
C PHE A 47 -8.76 -17.79 -19.16
N GLU A 48 -8.73 -18.27 -20.40
CA GLU A 48 -7.88 -19.41 -20.80
C GLU A 48 -6.64 -18.86 -21.50
N TYR A 49 -5.47 -19.19 -20.96
CA TYR A 49 -4.19 -18.84 -21.58
C TYR A 49 -3.63 -20.07 -22.31
N PRO A 50 -3.14 -19.93 -23.55
CA PRO A 50 -2.52 -21.05 -24.22
C PRO A 50 -1.26 -21.52 -23.48
N GLU A 51 -1.05 -22.84 -23.47
CA GLU A 51 0.16 -23.44 -22.93
C GLU A 51 1.34 -23.22 -23.88
N TYR A 52 2.02 -22.08 -23.71
CA TYR A 52 3.31 -21.86 -24.37
C TYR A 52 4.46 -22.35 -23.48
N ALA A 53 5.46 -22.97 -24.11
CA ALA A 53 6.73 -23.22 -23.45
C ALA A 53 7.34 -21.89 -23.03
N ARG A 54 7.33 -21.60 -21.71
CA ARG A 54 7.95 -20.39 -21.17
C ARG A 54 9.45 -20.47 -21.38
N ARG A 55 10.05 -19.43 -21.98
CA ARG A 55 11.51 -19.29 -21.96
C ARG A 55 11.97 -19.24 -20.51
N ASN A 56 13.00 -20.02 -20.18
CA ASN A 56 13.63 -19.95 -18.87
C ASN A 56 14.15 -18.52 -18.62
N PRO A 57 13.61 -17.77 -17.64
CA PRO A 57 13.97 -16.37 -17.40
C PRO A 57 15.41 -16.22 -16.86
N PHE A 58 16.01 -17.30 -16.38
CA PHE A 58 17.40 -17.32 -15.89
C PHE A 58 18.41 -17.66 -16.98
N ARG A 59 17.95 -18.03 -18.19
CA ARG A 59 18.86 -18.23 -19.31
C ARG A 59 19.21 -16.86 -19.90
N PRO A 60 20.50 -16.52 -20.04
CA PRO A 60 20.93 -15.27 -20.65
C PRO A 60 20.23 -15.01 -21.99
N LEU A 61 19.88 -13.75 -22.23
CA LEU A 61 19.24 -13.33 -23.48
C LEU A 61 20.24 -13.36 -24.65
N LEU A 62 21.48 -13.00 -24.36
CA LEU A 62 22.61 -12.94 -25.28
C LEU A 62 23.61 -14.04 -24.92
N THR A 63 24.24 -14.63 -25.93
CA THR A 63 25.45 -15.41 -25.66
C THR A 63 26.57 -14.45 -25.33
N THR A 64 27.50 -14.85 -24.45
CA THR A 64 28.49 -14.01 -23.76
C THR A 64 29.37 -13.12 -24.66
N LEU A 65 29.30 -13.29 -25.99
CA LEU A 65 30.07 -12.55 -26.99
C LEU A 65 29.28 -11.42 -27.70
N ASP A 66 27.94 -11.40 -27.62
CA ASP A 66 27.13 -10.42 -28.36
C ASP A 66 27.13 -9.01 -27.72
N GLY A 67 27.52 -8.92 -26.44
CA GLY A 67 27.47 -7.68 -25.64
C GLY A 67 28.80 -6.95 -25.46
N GLY A 68 29.90 -7.46 -26.05
CA GLY A 68 31.23 -6.89 -25.85
C GLY A 68 31.79 -7.04 -24.42
N PRO A 69 32.93 -6.39 -24.11
CA PRO A 69 33.52 -6.43 -22.77
C PRO A 69 32.61 -5.77 -21.73
N ARG A 70 32.64 -6.29 -20.50
CA ARG A 70 31.92 -5.70 -19.36
C ARG A 70 32.46 -4.30 -19.09
N PHE A 71 31.61 -3.35 -18.69
CA PHE A 71 32.03 -1.97 -18.39
C PHE A 71 33.11 -1.93 -17.31
N GLU A 72 32.98 -2.78 -16.29
CA GLU A 72 33.97 -2.91 -15.21
C GLU A 72 35.36 -3.36 -15.68
N ARG A 73 35.46 -3.93 -16.89
CA ARG A 73 36.73 -4.36 -17.49
C ARG A 73 37.31 -3.33 -18.45
N LEU A 74 36.62 -2.22 -18.73
CA LEU A 74 37.17 -1.17 -19.57
C LEU A 74 38.25 -0.42 -18.79
N GLN A 75 39.44 -0.33 -19.38
CA GLN A 75 40.55 0.42 -18.84
C GLN A 75 40.84 1.61 -19.77
N LEU A 76 41.05 2.80 -19.19
CA LEU A 76 41.48 3.97 -19.93
C LEU A 76 42.95 3.79 -20.33
N MET A 77 43.22 3.73 -21.62
CA MET A 77 44.56 3.55 -22.18
C MET A 77 45.26 4.88 -22.44
N GLY A 78 44.49 5.92 -22.75
CA GLY A 78 45.04 7.23 -23.02
C GLY A 78 44.01 8.25 -23.43
N ILE A 79 44.45 9.50 -23.47
CA ILE A 79 43.66 10.65 -23.88
C ILE A 79 44.47 11.42 -24.92
N ILE A 80 43.88 11.66 -26.08
CA ILE A 80 44.37 12.62 -27.06
C ILE A 80 43.66 13.93 -26.73
N TYR A 81 44.42 14.89 -26.19
CA TYR A 81 43.88 16.15 -25.69
C TYR A 81 43.84 17.24 -26.77
N SER A 82 42.84 18.10 -26.69
CA SER A 82 42.69 19.35 -27.44
C SER A 82 42.05 20.40 -26.53
N ASP A 83 42.49 21.66 -26.65
CA ASP A 83 41.89 22.79 -25.92
C ASP A 83 40.43 23.03 -26.33
N ASP A 84 40.04 22.59 -27.52
CA ASP A 84 38.64 22.47 -27.92
C ASP A 84 38.02 21.18 -27.30
N PRO A 85 37.03 21.31 -26.38
CA PRO A 85 36.47 20.16 -25.66
C PRO A 85 35.73 19.18 -26.58
N ALA A 86 35.29 19.61 -27.77
CA ALA A 86 34.63 18.73 -28.73
C ALA A 86 35.61 17.83 -29.51
N LYS A 87 36.92 18.04 -29.36
CA LYS A 87 37.97 17.34 -30.14
C LYS A 87 38.87 16.43 -29.31
N SER A 88 38.65 16.35 -27.99
CA SER A 88 39.38 15.40 -27.16
C SER A 88 38.86 13.97 -27.39
N VAL A 89 39.76 12.99 -27.42
CA VAL A 89 39.44 11.58 -27.64
C VAL A 89 40.00 10.73 -26.50
N ALA A 90 39.14 9.91 -25.88
CA ALA A 90 39.55 8.92 -24.90
C ALA A 90 39.59 7.53 -25.54
N VAL A 91 40.68 6.80 -25.31
CA VAL A 91 40.87 5.44 -25.83
C VAL A 91 40.72 4.44 -24.69
N PHE A 92 39.81 3.49 -24.84
CA PHE A 92 39.58 2.42 -23.88
C PHE A 92 39.94 1.06 -24.48
N ALA A 93 40.45 0.16 -23.66
CA ALA A 93 40.63 -1.25 -24.02
C ALA A 93 39.97 -2.16 -22.99
N ALA A 94 39.60 -3.36 -23.42
CA ALA A 94 39.22 -4.41 -22.49
C ALA A 94 40.47 -4.88 -21.73
N GLY A 95 40.41 -4.87 -20.40
CA GLY A 95 41.42 -5.48 -19.55
C GLY A 95 41.51 -7.00 -19.78
N PRO A 96 42.56 -7.64 -19.27
CA PRO A 96 42.76 -9.08 -19.39
C PRO A 96 41.48 -9.84 -19.02
N ALA A 97 41.15 -10.88 -19.80
CA ALA A 97 40.15 -11.83 -19.34
C ALA A 97 40.71 -12.51 -18.10
N ASP A 98 40.03 -12.36 -16.96
CA ASP A 98 40.31 -13.20 -15.80
C ASP A 98 40.26 -14.64 -16.30
N GLY A 99 41.39 -15.35 -16.19
CA GLY A 99 41.61 -16.63 -16.84
C GLY A 99 40.49 -17.63 -16.53
N GLY A 100 39.57 -17.79 -17.47
CA GLY A 100 38.60 -18.87 -17.50
C GLY A 100 39.28 -20.14 -17.97
N GLY A 101 40.20 -20.67 -17.16
CA GLY A 101 40.64 -22.06 -17.23
C GLY A 101 39.65 -22.93 -16.48
N GLY A 102 39.04 -23.88 -17.19
CA GLY A 102 38.06 -24.84 -16.68
C GLY A 102 37.27 -25.45 -17.83
#